data_AF-Q93SU1-F1
#
_entry.id   AF-Q93SU1-F1
#
_cell.length_a   1.000
_cell.length_b   1.000
_cell.length_c   1.000
_cell.angle_alpha   90.00
_cell.angle_beta   90.00
_cell.angle_gamma   90.00
#
_symmetry.space_group_name_H-M   'P 1'
#
loop_
_entity.id
_entity.type
_entity.pdbx_description
1 polymer ?
#
loop_
_entity_poly.entity_id
_entity_poly.type
_entity_poly.pdbx_seq_one_letter_code
_entity_poly.pdbx_strand_id
1 'polypeptide(L)'
;MKVLFAGGGTGGHLYPGVAMAAELKKRVPGISISFAGTSAGIEATEVPRLGYRLVLFPVRGLKRGLSIRALVENALILGDFAKSLSMAMAL
;
A
#
# COMPACT_ATOMS: atom_id res chain seq x y z
N MET A 1 3.99 -18.66 7.18
CA MET A 1 4.24 -17.90 5.93
C MET A 1 3.65 -16.49 6.06
N LYS A 2 4.33 -15.44 5.59
CA LYS A 2 3.80 -14.07 5.55
C LYS A 2 3.52 -13.68 4.09
N VAL A 3 2.38 -13.05 3.83
CA VAL A 3 2.01 -12.53 2.50
C VAL A 3 1.59 -11.07 2.64
N LEU A 4 2.19 -10.23 1.78
CA LEU A 4 1.84 -8.82 1.65
C LEU A 4 1.17 -8.60 0.30
N PHE A 5 -0.07 -8.13 0.31
CA PHE A 5 -0.76 -7.69 -0.89
C PHE A 5 -0.45 -6.22 -1.14
N ALA A 6 0.31 -5.94 -2.20
CA ALA A 6 0.54 -4.59 -2.70
C ALA A 6 -0.45 -4.33 -3.85
N GLY A 7 -1.38 -3.40 -3.64
CA GLY A 7 -2.44 -3.10 -4.60
C GLY A 7 -3.60 -2.38 -3.92
N GLY A 8 -4.27 -1.49 -4.66
CA GLY A 8 -5.30 -0.62 -4.10
C GLY A 8 -5.67 0.50 -5.07
N GLY A 9 -5.99 1.67 -4.52
CA GLY A 9 -6.39 2.87 -5.26
C GLY A 9 -7.85 2.83 -5.75
N THR A 10 -8.35 1.66 -6.16
CA THR A 10 -9.75 1.44 -6.57
C THR A 10 -10.26 0.06 -6.13
N GLY A 11 -11.58 -0.10 -6.06
CA GLY A 11 -12.20 -1.38 -5.71
C GLY A 11 -11.85 -2.52 -6.68
N GLY A 12 -11.66 -2.19 -7.96
CA GLY A 12 -11.32 -3.18 -9.00
C GLY A 12 -9.98 -3.89 -8.80
N HIS A 13 -9.05 -3.30 -8.03
CA HIS A 13 -7.78 -3.93 -7.67
C HIS A 13 -7.81 -4.48 -6.24
N LEU A 14 -8.48 -3.77 -5.33
CA LEU A 14 -8.54 -4.16 -3.92
C LEU A 14 -9.32 -5.46 -3.71
N TYR A 15 -10.55 -5.56 -4.21
CA TYR A 15 -11.41 -6.70 -3.89
C TYR A 15 -10.93 -8.04 -4.46
N PRO A 16 -10.31 -8.12 -5.67
CA PRO A 16 -9.64 -9.34 -6.10
C PRO A 16 -8.51 -9.78 -5.14
N GLY A 17 -7.71 -8.84 -4.63
CA GLY A 17 -6.68 -9.11 -3.63
C GLY A 17 -7.27 -9.63 -2.31
N VAL A 18 -8.36 -9.02 -1.85
CA VAL A 18 -9.11 -9.48 -0.65
C VAL A 18 -9.67 -10.89 -0.85
N ALA A 19 -10.21 -11.20 -2.02
CA ALA A 19 -10.73 -12.54 -2.32
C ALA A 19 -9.60 -13.59 -2.26
N MET A 20 -8.43 -13.29 -2.83
CA MET A 20 -7.25 -14.16 -2.72
C MET A 20 -6.76 -14.31 -1.28
N ALA A 21 -6.72 -13.22 -0.51
CA ALA A 21 -6.35 -13.26 0.91
C ALA A 21 -7.28 -14.17 1.73
N ALA A 22 -8.59 -14.05 1.51
CA ALA A 22 -9.59 -14.86 2.20
C ALA A 22 -9.43 -16.36 1.87
N GLU A 23 -9.17 -16.69 0.60
CA GLU A 23 -8.96 -18.07 0.18
C GLU A 23 -7.65 -18.66 0.70
N LEU A 24 -6.56 -17.89 0.69
CA LEU A 24 -5.28 -18.32 1.26
C LEU A 24 -5.39 -18.62 2.76
N LYS A 25 -6.16 -17.81 3.50
CA LYS A 25 -6.38 -18.03 4.93
C LYS A 25 -7.08 -19.36 5.23
N LYS A 26 -7.92 -19.86 4.31
CA LYS A 26 -8.57 -21.18 4.43
C LYS A 26 -7.61 -22.32 4.11
N ARG A 27 -6.76 -22.14 3.09
CA ARG A 27 -5.88 -23.21 2.57
C ARG A 27 -4.59 -23.39 3.36
N VAL A 28 -4.10 -22.33 3.98
CA VAL A 28 -2.78 -22.32 4.65
C VAL A 28 -2.95 -21.93 6.12
N PRO A 29 -3.06 -22.90 7.03
CA PRO A 29 -3.11 -22.64 8.47
C PRO A 29 -1.92 -21.81 8.94
N GLY A 30 -2.17 -20.80 9.77
CA GLY A 30 -1.12 -19.92 10.32
C GLY A 30 -0.51 -18.92 9.33
N ILE A 31 -1.11 -18.72 8.15
CA ILE A 31 -0.68 -17.65 7.25
C ILE A 31 -0.93 -16.27 7.88
N SER A 32 0.06 -15.39 7.80
CA SER A 32 -0.06 -13.99 8.17
C SER A 32 -0.28 -13.15 6.91
N ILE A 33 -1.38 -12.39 6.87
CA ILE A 33 -1.76 -11.56 5.72
C ILE A 33 -1.72 -10.09 6.13
N SER A 34 -1.10 -9.27 5.31
CA SER A 34 -1.15 -7.81 5.40
C SER A 34 -1.38 -7.21 4.02
N PHE A 35 -1.84 -5.97 3.98
CA PHE A 35 -1.97 -5.16 2.78
C PHE A 35 -1.06 -3.95 2.88
N ALA A 36 -0.58 -3.49 1.72
CA ALA A 36 0.19 -2.26 1.56
C ALA A 36 -0.59 -1.32 0.64
N GLY A 37 -0.67 -0.05 1.03
CA GLY A 37 -1.31 0.98 0.20
C GLY A 37 -1.03 2.39 0.68
N THR A 38 -1.89 3.33 0.31
CA THR A 38 -1.74 4.76 0.62
C THR A 38 -2.97 5.29 1.33
N SER A 39 -2.83 6.40 2.05
CA SER A 39 -3.97 7.05 2.72
C SER A 39 -5.00 7.64 1.75
N ALA A 40 -4.66 7.74 0.46
CA ALA A 40 -5.52 8.32 -0.57
C ALA A 40 -6.42 7.28 -1.26
N GLY A 41 -6.10 5.99 -1.18
CA GLY A 41 -6.85 4.94 -1.85
C GLY A 41 -7.96 4.35 -0.96
N ILE A 42 -8.93 3.68 -1.61
CA ILE A 42 -10.03 2.96 -0.94
C ILE A 42 -9.55 1.95 0.12
N GLU A 43 -8.35 1.40 -0.05
CA GLU A 43 -7.76 0.47 0.90
C GLU A 43 -7.63 1.04 2.32
N ALA A 44 -7.42 2.36 2.45
CA ALA A 44 -7.30 3.05 3.73
C ALA A 44 -8.53 2.87 4.62
N THR A 45 -9.70 2.66 4.01
CA THR A 45 -10.97 2.44 4.71
C THR A 45 -11.39 0.98 4.67
N GLU A 46 -11.32 0.35 3.49
CA GLU A 46 -11.89 -0.98 3.29
C GLU A 46 -11.05 -2.09 3.92
N VAL A 47 -9.71 -2.01 3.88
CA VAL A 47 -8.85 -3.08 4.45
C VAL A 47 -9.05 -3.21 5.96
N PRO A 48 -9.00 -2.11 6.76
CA PRO A 48 -9.32 -2.18 8.18
C PRO A 48 -10.76 -2.63 8.44
N ARG A 49 -11.73 -2.15 7.65
CA ARG A 49 -13.14 -2.56 7.77
C ARG A 49 -13.35 -4.07 7.58
N LEU A 50 -12.55 -4.69 6.72
CA LEU A 50 -12.57 -6.13 6.45
C LEU A 50 -11.71 -6.94 7.44
N GLY A 51 -11.11 -6.28 8.44
CA GLY A 51 -10.35 -6.94 9.50
C GLY A 51 -8.93 -7.38 9.12
N TYR A 52 -8.37 -6.81 8.05
CA TYR A 52 -6.99 -7.09 7.65
C TYR A 52 -6.03 -5.99 8.14
N ARG A 53 -4.77 -6.37 8.39
CA ARG A 53 -3.71 -5.41 8.71
C ARG A 53 -3.35 -4.60 7.46
N LEU A 54 -3.37 -3.27 7.59
CA LEU A 54 -2.94 -2.34 6.54
C LEU A 54 -1.66 -1.61 6.95
N VAL A 55 -0.70 -1.53 6.01
CA VAL A 55 0.49 -0.68 6.10
C VAL A 55 0.33 0.45 5.10
N LEU A 56 0.29 1.68 5.61
CA LEU A 56 0.15 2.89 4.78
C LEU A 56 1.53 3.48 4.50
N PHE A 57 1.91 3.52 3.24
CA PHE A 57 3.16 4.13 2.78
C PHE A 57 2.92 5.59 2.38
N PRO A 58 3.86 6.50 2.71
CA PRO A 58 3.86 7.84 2.15
C PRO A 58 4.25 7.74 0.67
N VAL A 59 3.28 7.95 -0.22
CA VAL A 59 3.49 7.92 -1.68
C VAL A 59 2.86 9.16 -2.29
N ARG A 60 3.61 9.84 -3.15
CA ARG A 60 3.15 10.97 -3.96
C ARG A 60 3.38 10.68 -5.44
N GLY A 61 2.49 11.21 -6.28
CA GLY A 61 2.66 11.12 -7.73
C GLY A 61 3.71 12.11 -8.24
N LEU A 62 4.49 11.70 -9.23
CA LEU A 62 5.46 12.55 -9.90
C LEU A 62 4.75 13.70 -10.63
N LYS A 63 5.19 14.94 -10.39
CA LYS A 63 4.69 16.12 -11.08
C LYS A 63 5.41 16.27 -12.42
N ARG A 64 4.63 16.53 -13.48
CA ARG A 64 5.15 16.79 -14.83
C ARG A 64 5.51 18.26 -14.99
N GLY A 65 6.52 18.56 -15.80
CA GLY A 65 6.99 19.91 -16.10
C GLY A 65 8.24 20.33 -15.30
N LEU A 66 8.88 21.40 -15.73
CA LEU A 66 10.14 21.92 -15.17
C LEU A 66 9.95 23.16 -14.28
N SER A 67 8.73 23.39 -13.77
CA SER A 67 8.52 24.50 -12.85
C SER A 67 9.31 24.24 -11.55
N ILE A 68 9.81 25.32 -10.94
CA ILE A 68 10.55 25.24 -9.66
C ILE A 68 9.71 24.49 -8.63
N ARG A 69 8.40 24.74 -8.60
CA ARG A 69 7.46 24.03 -7.74
C ARG A 69 7.43 22.53 -8.00
N ALA A 70 7.39 22.09 -9.25
CA ALA A 70 7.40 20.67 -9.60
C ALA A 70 8.72 20.01 -9.19
N LEU A 71 9.85 20.69 -9.37
CA LEU A 71 11.16 20.20 -8.92
C LEU A 71 11.21 20.02 -7.39
N VAL A 72 10.72 21.00 -6.64
CA VAL A 72 10.66 20.92 -5.17
C VAL A 72 9.74 19.79 -4.71
N GLU A 73 8.52 19.70 -5.27
CA GLU A 73 7.57 18.63 -4.91
C GLU A 73 8.13 17.24 -5.27
N ASN A 74 8.82 17.09 -6.40
CA ASN A 74 9.46 15.84 -6.79
C ASN A 74 10.67 15.50 -5.91
N ALA A 75 11.42 16.48 -5.40
CA ALA A 75 12.50 16.22 -4.45
C ALA A 75 11.97 15.61 -3.13
N LEU A 76 10.77 15.99 -2.69
CA LEU A 76 10.13 15.39 -1.51
C LEU A 76 9.79 13.90 -1.70
N ILE A 77 9.59 13.45 -2.95
CA ILE A 77 9.35 12.03 -3.27
C ILE A 77 10.56 11.16 -2.86
N LEU A 78 11.78 11.69 -2.93
CA LEU A 78 12.97 10.96 -2.46
C LEU A 78 12.90 10.69 -0.95
N GLY A 79 12.41 11.66 -0.17
CA GLY A 79 12.19 11.50 1.26
C GLY A 79 11.08 10.48 1.57
N ASP A 80 9.97 10.54 0.82
CA ASP A 80 8.89 9.54 0.91
C ASP A 80 9.39 8.13 0.57
N PHE A 81 10.22 8.01 -0.46
CA PHE A 81 10.80 6.73 -0.88
C PHE A 81 11.73 6.17 0.19
N ALA A 82 12.64 6.98 0.74
CA ALA A 82 13.53 6.56 1.82
C ALA A 82 12.75 6.12 3.07
N LYS A 83 11.71 6.88 3.44
CA LYS A 83 10.82 6.50 4.55
C LYS A 83 10.07 5.20 4.25
N SER A 84 9.54 5.04 3.04
CA SER A 84 8.85 3.83 2.62
C SER A 84 9.76 2.60 2.62
N LEU A 85 11.03 2.76 2.23
CA LEU A 85 12.03 1.70 2.28
C LEU A 85 12.31 1.27 3.72
N SER A 86 12.52 2.22 4.63
CA SER A 86 12.70 1.94 6.06
C SER A 86 11.49 1.22 6.67
N MET A 87 10.28 1.65 6.32
CA MET A 87 9.04 0.99 6.76
C MET A 87 8.93 -0.43 6.21
N ALA A 88 9.26 -0.65 4.94
CA ALA A 88 9.22 -1.97 4.31
C ALA A 88 10.21 -2.96 4.95
N MET A 89 11.40 -2.49 5.34
CA MET A 89 12.39 -3.29 6.05
C MET A 89 11.94 -3.72 7.46
N ALA A 90 10.90 -3.09 8.02
CA ALA A 90 10.38 -3.37 9.36
C ALA A 90 9.16 -4.32 9.37
N LEU A 91 8.76 -4.91 8.23
CA LEU A 91 7.60 -5.81 8.08
C LEU A 91 7.98 -7.31 8.24
#